data_AF-A0A258CCN8-F1
#
_entry.id   AF-A0A258CCN8-F1
#
_cell.length_a   1.000
_cell.length_b   1.000
_cell.length_c   1.000
_cell.angle_alpha   90.00
_cell.angle_beta   90.00
_cell.angle_gamma   90.00
#
_symmetry.space_group_name_H-M   'P 1'
#
loop_
_entity.id
_entity.type
_entity.pdbx_description
1 polymer ?
#
loop_
_entity_poly.entity_id
_entity_poly.type
_entity_poly.pdbx_seq_one_letter_code
_entity_poly.pdbx_strand_id
1 'polypeptide(L)'
;KLEFVPQEKAIAVHVTCSTQHLGEAQALIDIARRCAQEVVVPEGIHCCGFAGDKGFTTPELNTHALRSLKDAVQVCSEGISTSRTCEIGLSRHGEIDYHGLVYLVDRVSRPKPTAPA
;
A
#
# COMPACT_ATOMS: atom_id res chain seq x y z
N LYS A 1 4.82 13.24 19.09
CA LYS A 1 4.90 13.56 17.64
C LYS A 1 5.99 12.71 17.02
N LEU A 2 5.85 12.28 15.77
CA LEU A 2 6.87 11.51 15.06
C LEU A 2 7.69 12.41 14.13
N GLU A 3 8.98 12.15 14.05
CA GLU A 3 9.87 12.65 13.00
C GLU A 3 10.09 11.53 11.98
N PHE A 4 9.90 11.83 10.69
CA PHE A 4 10.02 10.85 9.60
C PHE A 4 11.34 11.05 8.88
N VAL A 5 11.97 9.94 8.50
CA VAL A 5 13.15 9.86 7.62
C VAL A 5 12.73 9.02 6.41
N PRO A 6 12.16 9.64 5.36
CA PRO A 6 11.61 8.90 4.23
C PRO A 6 12.66 8.03 3.54
N GLN A 7 12.29 6.82 3.13
CA GLN A 7 13.17 5.97 2.34
C GLN A 7 13.28 6.47 0.89
N GLU A 8 14.43 6.21 0.25
CA GLU A 8 14.68 6.64 -1.14
C GLU A 8 13.88 5.81 -2.15
N LYS A 9 13.63 4.54 -1.85
CA LYS A 9 12.94 3.61 -2.75
C LYS A 9 11.46 3.95 -2.87
N ALA A 10 10.93 3.94 -4.10
CA ALA A 10 9.52 4.16 -4.37
C ALA A 10 8.66 3.04 -3.75
N ILE A 11 7.47 3.42 -3.31
CA ILE A 11 6.47 2.49 -2.78
C ILE A 11 5.18 2.56 -3.60
N ALA A 12 4.53 1.43 -3.78
CA ALA A 12 3.17 1.39 -4.33
C ALA A 12 2.15 1.55 -3.19
N VAL A 13 1.03 2.22 -3.43
CA VAL A 13 -0.09 2.31 -2.48
C VAL A 13 -1.36 1.84 -3.16
N HIS A 14 -1.91 0.71 -2.71
CA HIS A 14 -3.25 0.29 -3.08
C HIS A 14 -4.25 0.84 -2.08
N VAL A 15 -4.99 1.87 -2.48
CA VAL A 15 -6.11 2.38 -1.70
C VAL A 15 -7.28 1.42 -1.85
N THR A 16 -7.53 0.63 -0.80
CA THR A 16 -8.56 -0.41 -0.81
C THR A 16 -9.95 0.18 -1.05
N CYS A 17 -10.86 -0.65 -1.58
CA CYS A 17 -12.24 -0.24 -1.81
C CYS A 17 -12.90 0.29 -0.53
N SER A 18 -12.65 -0.31 0.64
CA SER A 18 -13.17 0.18 1.93
C SER A 18 -12.58 1.54 2.30
N THR A 19 -11.27 1.75 2.16
CA THR A 19 -10.63 3.05 2.42
C THR A 19 -11.16 4.15 1.49
N GLN A 20 -11.48 3.82 0.23
CA GLN A 20 -12.16 4.75 -0.68
C GLN A 20 -13.56 5.14 -0.18
N HIS A 21 -14.38 4.14 0.20
CA HIS A 21 -15.75 4.39 0.69
C HIS A 21 -15.78 5.19 1.99
N LEU A 22 -14.77 5.04 2.85
CA LEU A 22 -14.61 5.82 4.09
C LEU A 22 -14.10 7.24 3.85
N GLY A 23 -13.72 7.61 2.62
CA GLY A 23 -13.14 8.93 2.32
C GLY A 23 -11.72 9.12 2.86
N GLU A 24 -11.03 8.05 3.20
CA GLU A 24 -9.71 8.07 3.86
C GLU A 24 -8.54 7.94 2.87
N ALA A 25 -8.83 7.89 1.57
CA ALA A 25 -7.86 7.70 0.50
C ALA A 25 -6.70 8.72 0.58
N GLN A 26 -7.02 10.00 0.70
CA GLN A 26 -6.01 11.06 0.73
C GLN A 26 -5.16 10.98 2.00
N ALA A 27 -5.77 10.70 3.16
CA ALA A 27 -5.04 10.56 4.41
C ALA A 27 -4.02 9.40 4.36
N LEU A 28 -4.40 8.26 3.77
CA LEU A 28 -3.49 7.14 3.56
C LEU A 28 -2.29 7.53 2.69
N ILE A 29 -2.54 8.19 1.55
CA ILE A 29 -1.50 8.65 0.63
C ILE A 29 -0.60 9.69 1.28
N ASP A 30 -1.16 10.62 2.06
CA ASP A 30 -0.39 11.67 2.73
C ASP A 30 0.57 11.09 3.78
N ILE A 31 0.17 10.04 4.51
CA ILE A 31 1.08 9.35 5.42
C ILE A 31 2.15 8.60 4.62
N ALA A 32 1.78 7.91 3.54
CA ALA A 32 2.73 7.20 2.68
C ALA A 32 3.80 8.15 2.07
N ARG A 33 3.40 9.35 1.66
CA ARG A 33 4.31 10.40 1.15
C ARG A 33 5.28 10.94 2.18
N ARG A 34 5.00 10.76 3.48
CA ARG A 34 5.94 11.06 4.56
C ARG A 34 6.94 9.93 4.78
N CYS A 35 6.69 8.75 4.22
CA CYS A 35 7.47 7.55 4.45
C CYS A 35 8.44 7.21 3.31
N ALA A 36 8.19 7.68 2.09
CA ALA A 36 9.03 7.44 0.92
C ALA A 36 9.14 8.70 0.05
N GLN A 37 10.23 8.82 -0.70
CA GLN A 37 10.43 9.94 -1.62
C GLN A 37 9.44 9.91 -2.80
N GLU A 38 9.04 8.72 -3.24
CA GLU A 38 8.10 8.52 -4.32
C GLU A 38 6.99 7.55 -3.90
N VAL A 39 5.74 7.94 -4.22
CA VAL A 39 4.54 7.14 -3.97
C VAL A 39 3.80 6.95 -5.28
N VAL A 40 3.70 5.69 -5.71
CA VAL A 40 2.95 5.29 -6.90
C VAL A 40 1.58 4.77 -6.45
N VAL A 41 0.51 5.31 -7.01
CA VAL A 41 -0.84 4.73 -6.87
C VAL A 41 -1.16 4.06 -8.21
N PRO A 42 -1.10 2.73 -8.32
CA PRO A 42 -1.22 2.03 -9.59
C PRO A 42 -2.54 2.35 -10.31
N GLU A 43 -2.45 2.96 -11.50
CA GLU A 43 -3.61 3.32 -12.30
C GLU A 43 -4.36 2.06 -12.76
N GLY A 44 -5.71 2.13 -12.77
CA GLY A 44 -6.57 1.01 -13.17
C GLY A 44 -6.72 -0.09 -12.12
N ILE A 45 -5.97 -0.06 -11.01
CA ILE A 45 -6.07 -1.04 -9.92
C ILE A 45 -6.95 -0.48 -8.78
N HIS A 46 -8.22 -0.21 -9.09
CA HIS A 46 -9.21 0.29 -8.11
C HIS A 46 -9.71 -0.77 -7.13
N CYS A 47 -9.69 -2.04 -7.53
CA CYS A 47 -10.06 -3.19 -6.71
C CYS A 47 -9.05 -4.30 -6.95
N CYS A 48 -8.64 -5.00 -5.88
CA CYS A 48 -7.72 -6.13 -6.00
C CYS A 48 -8.41 -7.42 -6.48
N GLY A 49 -9.75 -7.46 -6.56
CA GLY A 49 -10.49 -8.65 -6.99
C GLY A 49 -10.60 -9.76 -5.94
N PHE A 50 -10.07 -9.56 -4.72
CA PHE A 50 -10.20 -10.54 -3.64
C PHE A 50 -11.60 -10.56 -3.02
N ALA A 51 -12.29 -9.41 -3.03
CA ALA A 51 -13.69 -9.26 -2.61
C ALA A 51 -14.02 -9.92 -1.26
N GLY A 52 -13.34 -9.48 -0.19
CA GLY A 52 -13.40 -10.13 1.12
C GLY A 52 -12.43 -11.30 1.15
N ASP A 53 -12.95 -12.51 1.10
CA ASP A 53 -12.22 -13.78 1.06
C ASP A 53 -12.46 -14.60 -0.22
N LYS A 54 -13.36 -14.14 -1.12
CA LYS A 54 -13.72 -14.85 -2.35
C LYS A 54 -12.54 -15.12 -3.28
N GLY A 55 -11.48 -14.31 -3.22
CA GLY A 55 -10.23 -14.55 -3.96
C GLY A 55 -9.60 -15.91 -3.68
N PHE A 56 -9.91 -16.55 -2.55
CA PHE A 56 -9.45 -17.91 -2.25
C PHE A 56 -10.20 -18.99 -3.04
N THR A 57 -11.49 -18.79 -3.34
CA THR A 57 -12.34 -19.77 -4.02
C THR A 57 -12.60 -19.41 -5.49
N THR A 58 -12.34 -18.17 -5.90
CA THR A 58 -12.48 -17.67 -7.27
C THR A 58 -11.24 -16.84 -7.66
N PRO A 59 -10.07 -17.49 -7.83
CA PRO A 59 -8.80 -16.80 -8.08
C PRO A 59 -8.75 -16.05 -9.42
N GLU A 60 -9.65 -16.37 -10.36
CA GLU A 60 -9.75 -15.72 -11.67
C GLU A 60 -10.11 -14.24 -11.54
N LEU A 61 -10.89 -13.86 -10.51
CA LEU A 61 -11.24 -12.47 -10.23
C LEU A 61 -10.01 -11.65 -9.83
N ASN A 62 -9.19 -12.19 -8.92
CA ASN A 62 -7.95 -11.56 -8.49
C ASN A 62 -6.94 -11.47 -9.64
N THR A 63 -6.80 -12.56 -10.41
CA THR A 63 -5.93 -12.62 -11.59
C THR A 63 -6.32 -11.57 -12.63
N HIS A 64 -7.60 -11.47 -12.97
CA HIS A 64 -8.08 -10.51 -13.94
C HIS A 64 -7.92 -9.07 -13.44
N ALA A 65 -8.28 -8.80 -12.18
CA ALA A 65 -8.19 -7.47 -11.59
C ALA A 65 -6.74 -6.95 -11.52
N LEU A 66 -5.76 -7.83 -11.30
CA LEU A 66 -4.35 -7.47 -11.09
C LEU A 66 -3.44 -7.76 -12.30
N ARG A 67 -4.01 -8.09 -13.46
CA ARG A 67 -3.25 -8.49 -14.66
C ARG A 67 -2.20 -7.48 -15.16
N SER A 68 -2.38 -6.19 -14.85
CA SER A 68 -1.46 -5.10 -15.21
C SER A 68 -0.66 -4.56 -14.03
N LEU A 69 -0.80 -5.17 -12.83
CA LEU A 69 -0.20 -4.63 -11.61
C LEU A 69 1.32 -4.66 -11.67
N LYS A 70 1.92 -5.77 -12.11
CA LYS A 70 3.38 -5.94 -12.21
C LYS A 70 4.03 -4.78 -12.97
N ASP A 71 3.50 -4.44 -14.13
CA ASP A 71 4.02 -3.33 -14.94
C ASP A 71 3.80 -1.98 -14.24
N ALA A 72 2.67 -1.80 -13.57
CA ALA A 72 2.36 -0.56 -12.86
C ALA A 72 3.24 -0.31 -11.62
N VAL A 73 3.88 -1.34 -11.07
CA VAL A 73 4.71 -1.24 -9.85
C VAL A 73 6.18 -1.58 -10.06
N GLN A 74 6.61 -1.71 -11.31
CA GLN A 74 7.97 -2.16 -11.67
C GLN A 74 9.12 -1.33 -11.05
N VAL A 75 8.86 -0.07 -10.69
CA VAL A 75 9.83 0.84 -10.04
C VAL A 75 9.76 0.83 -8.51
N CYS A 76 8.74 0.17 -7.94
CA CYS A 76 8.50 0.14 -6.50
C CYS A 76 9.26 -1.03 -5.86
N SER A 77 9.79 -0.82 -4.66
CA SER A 77 10.42 -1.90 -3.90
C SER A 77 9.46 -2.68 -2.99
N GLU A 78 8.33 -2.08 -2.65
CA GLU A 78 7.30 -2.65 -1.78
C GLU A 78 5.96 -1.96 -2.05
N GLY A 79 4.88 -2.57 -1.57
CA GLY A 79 3.53 -2.06 -1.68
C GLY A 79 2.83 -1.92 -0.33
N ILE A 80 1.91 -0.98 -0.25
CA ILE A 80 1.11 -0.71 0.95
C ILE A 80 -0.36 -1.01 0.67
N SER A 81 -0.99 -1.72 1.61
CA SER A 81 -2.44 -1.92 1.65
C SER A 81 -2.96 -1.88 3.09
N THR A 82 -4.25 -1.61 3.25
CA THR A 82 -4.96 -1.60 4.54
C THR A 82 -5.79 -2.88 4.76
N SER A 83 -5.65 -3.88 3.90
CA SER A 83 -6.40 -5.13 3.96
C SER A 83 -5.50 -6.32 3.68
N ARG A 84 -5.51 -7.29 4.60
CA ARG A 84 -4.65 -8.48 4.52
C ARG A 84 -4.93 -9.32 3.27
N THR A 85 -6.18 -9.41 2.83
CA THR A 85 -6.52 -10.16 1.62
C THR A 85 -6.10 -9.41 0.35
N CYS A 86 -6.14 -8.07 0.37
CA CYS A 86 -5.52 -7.27 -0.68
C CYS A 86 -4.01 -7.49 -0.71
N GLU A 87 -3.32 -7.46 0.44
CA GLU A 87 -1.87 -7.71 0.53
C GLU A 87 -1.47 -9.03 -0.13
N ILE A 88 -2.20 -10.12 0.14
CA ILE A 88 -1.93 -11.44 -0.46
C ILE A 88 -2.02 -11.39 -1.99
N GLY A 89 -3.12 -10.86 -2.52
CA GLY A 89 -3.36 -10.79 -3.97
C GLY A 89 -2.37 -9.86 -4.67
N LEU A 90 -2.15 -8.67 -4.10
CA LEU A 90 -1.23 -7.67 -4.63
C LEU A 90 0.21 -8.16 -4.63
N SER A 91 0.66 -8.81 -3.54
CA SER A 91 2.02 -9.36 -3.49
C SER A 91 2.24 -10.42 -4.56
N ARG A 92 1.25 -11.31 -4.73
CA ARG A 92 1.32 -12.40 -5.71
C ARG A 92 1.39 -11.89 -7.15
N HIS A 93 0.57 -10.89 -7.50
CA HIS A 93 0.44 -10.44 -8.89
C HIS A 93 1.31 -9.23 -9.24
N GLY A 94 1.80 -8.49 -8.24
CA GLY A 94 2.72 -7.37 -8.40
C GLY A 94 4.19 -7.76 -8.30
N GLU A 95 4.49 -8.98 -7.82
CA GLU A 95 5.86 -9.49 -7.61
C GLU A 95 6.73 -8.61 -6.69
N ILE A 96 6.10 -7.83 -5.82
CA ILE A 96 6.71 -7.07 -4.73
C ILE A 96 5.92 -7.31 -3.46
N ASP A 97 6.56 -7.25 -2.29
CA ASP A 97 5.87 -7.48 -1.03
C ASP A 97 4.89 -6.35 -0.72
N TYR A 98 3.61 -6.68 -0.53
CA TYR A 98 2.61 -5.78 0.01
C TYR A 98 2.36 -6.01 1.50
N HIS A 99 2.34 -4.93 2.28
CA HIS A 99 2.06 -5.01 3.72
C HIS A 99 1.35 -3.76 4.26
N GLY A 100 0.97 -3.80 5.54
CA GLY A 100 0.35 -2.67 6.24
C GLY A 100 1.25 -1.44 6.30
N LEU A 101 0.66 -0.25 6.19
CA LEU A 101 1.35 1.04 6.30
C LEU A 101 2.14 1.19 7.63
N VAL A 102 1.63 0.59 8.71
CA VAL A 102 2.24 0.69 10.04
C VAL A 102 3.69 0.21 10.07
N TYR A 103 4.04 -0.82 9.31
CA TYR A 103 5.41 -1.35 9.26
C TYR A 103 6.38 -0.37 8.60
N LEU A 104 5.92 0.34 7.57
CA LEU A 104 6.72 1.37 6.92
C LEU A 104 6.86 2.58 7.85
N VAL A 105 5.78 3.03 8.50
CA VAL A 105 5.81 4.14 9.46
C VAL A 105 6.76 3.85 10.61
N ASP A 106 6.70 2.66 11.20
CA ASP A 106 7.60 2.25 12.29
C ASP A 106 9.06 2.27 11.84
N ARG A 107 9.35 1.72 10.65
CA ARG A 107 10.70 1.65 10.08
C ARG A 107 11.31 3.02 9.78
N VAL A 108 10.50 3.97 9.30
CA VAL A 108 10.97 5.27 8.79
C VAL A 108 10.67 6.43 9.73
N SER A 109 10.27 6.18 10.99
CA SER A 109 10.00 7.25 11.94
C SER A 109 10.61 7.00 13.31
N ARG A 110 10.77 8.09 14.06
CA ARG A 110 11.24 8.06 15.45
C ARG A 110 10.42 9.02 16.31
N PRO A 111 10.36 8.81 17.62
CA PRO A 111 9.79 9.79 18.53
C PRO A 111 10.52 11.13 18.39
N LYS A 112 9.79 12.22 18.16
CA LYS A 112 10.36 13.56 18.19
C LYS A 112 10.79 13.85 19.64
N PRO A 113 12.06 14.25 19.90
CA PRO A 113 12.49 14.63 21.24
C PRO A 113 11.56 15.70 21.79
N THR A 114 10.94 15.44 22.94
CA THR A 114 10.21 16.44 23.69
C THR A 114 11.23 17.44 24.22
N ALA A 115 11.04 18.73 23.94
CA ALA A 115 11.85 19.75 24.60
C ALA A 115 11.70 19.60 26.13
N PRO A 116 12.78 19.69 26.92
CA PRO A 116 12.65 19.73 28.37
C PRO A 116 11.75 20.92 28.73
N ALA A 117 10.81 20.68 29.64
CA ALA A 117 9.87 21.67 30.14
C ALA A 117 10.58 22.83 30.86
#